data_AF-A0A699Y0B9-F1
#
_entry.id   AF-A0A699Y0B9-F1
#
_cell.length_a   1.000
_cell.length_b   1.000
_cell.length_c   1.000
_cell.angle_alpha   90.00
_cell.angle_beta   90.00
_cell.angle_gamma   90.00
#
_symmetry.space_group_name_H-M   'P 1'
#
loop_
_entity.id
_entity.type
_entity.pdbx_description
1 polymer ?
#
loop_
_entity_poly.entity_id
_entity_poly.type
_entity_poly.pdbx_seq_one_letter_code
_entity_poly.pdbx_strand_id
1 'polypeptide(L)' 'VVSEFPDVFPDELPGIPPVREVEFNIELIPGAEPISKAPYRMALVELKELKDQL' A
#
# COMPACT_ATOMS: atom_id res chain seq x y z
N VAL A 1 -6.38 22.00 16.29
CA VAL A 1 -5.53 21.48 15.19
C VAL A 1 -6.11 20.19 14.60
N VAL A 2 -6.06 19.02 15.23
CA VAL A 2 -6.62 17.78 14.62
C VAL A 2 -8.15 17.88 14.40
N SER A 3 -8.87 18.51 15.32
CA SER A 3 -10.31 18.80 15.21
C SER A 3 -10.67 19.76 14.06
N GLU A 4 -9.70 20.44 13.46
CA GLU A 4 -9.91 21.35 12.31
C GLU A 4 -9.75 20.64 10.96
N PHE A 5 -9.22 19.40 10.94
CA PHE A 5 -8.96 18.61 9.74
C PHE A 5 -9.44 17.15 9.92
N PRO A 6 -10.74 16.93 10.15
CA PRO A 6 -11.30 15.60 10.39
C PRO A 6 -11.17 14.65 9.17
N ASP A 7 -10.95 15.23 7.99
CA ASP A 7 -10.75 14.56 6.70
C ASP A 7 -9.30 14.08 6.48
N VAL A 8 -8.33 14.68 7.18
CA VAL A 8 -6.90 14.31 7.06
C VAL A 8 -6.56 13.08 7.91
N PHE A 9 -7.31 12.84 8.99
CA PHE A 9 -7.14 11.70 9.88
C PHE A 9 -8.47 10.95 10.05
N PRO A 10 -8.99 10.32 8.99
CA PRO A 10 -10.21 9.53 9.09
C PRO A 10 -9.98 8.28 9.94
N ASP A 11 -11.01 7.83 10.66
CA ASP A 11 -10.98 6.60 11.46
C ASP A 11 -10.69 5.35 10.59
N GLU A 12 -11.01 5.43 9.30
CA GLU A 12 -10.72 4.41 8.29
C GLU A 12 -9.97 5.03 7.10
N LEU A 13 -8.92 4.37 6.62
CA LEU A 13 -8.16 4.85 5.46
C LEU A 13 -8.92 4.58 4.15
N PRO A 14 -8.90 5.50 3.18
CA PRO A 14 -9.36 5.20 1.83
C PRO A 14 -8.44 4.14 1.22
N GLY A 15 -8.94 2.91 1.05
CA GLY A 15 -8.10 1.74 0.75
C GLY A 15 -7.18 1.89 -0.47
N ILE A 16 -7.68 2.51 -1.54
CA ILE A 16 -6.86 2.88 -2.70
C ILE A 16 -6.41 4.33 -2.51
N PRO A 17 -5.11 4.64 -2.72
CA PRO A 17 -4.66 6.03 -2.72
C PRO A 17 -5.55 6.87 -3.66
N PRO A 18 -5.95 8.08 -3.24
CA PRO A 18 -6.76 8.94 -4.10
C PRO A 18 -6.05 9.15 -5.44
N VAL A 19 -6.82 9.31 -6.51
CA VAL A 19 -6.27 9.64 -7.83
C VAL A 19 -5.40 10.89 -7.68
N ARG A 20 -4.11 10.73 -7.93
CA ARG A 20 -3.14 11.83 -7.87
C ARG A 20 -3.08 12.48 -9.24
N GLU A 21 -2.98 13.79 -9.28
CA GLU A 21 -2.83 14.55 -10.53
C GLU A 21 -1.50 14.26 -11.24
N VAL A 22 -0.53 13.70 -10.52
CA VAL A 22 0.81 13.38 -11.02
C VAL A 22 0.99 11.87 -11.09
N GLU A 23 1.53 11.39 -12.21
CA GLU A 23 1.91 9.99 -12.40
C GLU A 23 3.22 9.68 -11.69
N PHE A 24 3.25 8.59 -10.93
CA PHE A 24 4.44 8.14 -10.22
C PHE A 24 5.20 7.12 -11.08
N ASN A 25 6.44 7.44 -11.45
CA ASN A 25 7.31 6.54 -12.18
C ASN A 25 8.31 5.89 -11.23
N ILE A 26 8.56 4.59 -11.40
CA ILE A 26 9.62 3.87 -10.67
C ILE A 26 10.83 3.77 -11.61
N GLU A 27 11.83 4.61 -11.36
CA GLU A 27 13.09 4.57 -12.09
C GLU A 27 14.00 3.49 -11.51
N LEU A 28 14.47 2.60 -12.37
CA LEU A 28 15.42 1.56 -11.99
C LEU A 28 16.84 2.03 -12.30
N ILE A 29 17.78 1.69 -11.40
CA ILE A 29 19.20 1.87 -11.70
C ILE A 29 19.59 0.95 -12.88
N PRO A 30 20.52 1.37 -13.75
CA PRO A 30 21.00 0.52 -14.84
C PRO A 30 21.53 -0.82 -14.31
N GLY A 31 21.04 -1.92 -14.87
CA GLY A 31 21.42 -3.28 -14.46
C GLY A 31 20.58 -3.87 -13.32
N ALA A 32 19.54 -3.18 -12.85
CA ALA A 32 18.56 -3.79 -11.95
C ALA A 32 17.76 -4.89 -12.65
N GLU A 33 17.65 -6.06 -12.01
CA GLU A 33 16.85 -7.18 -12.48
C GLU A 33 15.61 -7.38 -11.60
N PRO A 34 14.50 -7.93 -12.13
CA PRO A 34 13.33 -8.26 -11.34
C PRO A 34 13.66 -9.25 -10.21
N ILE A 35 13.14 -8.98 -9.01
CA ILE A 35 13.35 -9.84 -7.85
C ILE A 35 12.16 -10.80 -7.72
N SER A 36 12.46 -12.10 -7.64
CA SER A 36 11.48 -13.13 -7.27
C SER A 36 11.94 -13.84 -6.00
N LYS A 37 11.15 -13.74 -4.93
CA LYS A 37 11.40 -14.39 -3.65
C LYS A 37 10.15 -15.14 -3.21
N ALA A 38 10.33 -16.31 -2.60
CA ALA A 38 9.22 -17.04 -2.01
C ALA A 38 8.61 -16.22 -0.86
N PRO A 39 7.27 -16.19 -0.71
CA PRO A 39 6.64 -15.53 0.42
C PRO A 39 6.97 -16.26 1.72
N TYR A 40 7.03 -15.49 2.82
CA TYR A 40 7.16 -16.08 4.15
C TYR A 40 5.90 -16.85 4.56
N ARG A 41 6.06 -17.80 5.49
CA ARG A 41 4.93 -18.51 6.05
C ARG A 41 4.13 -17.56 6.92
N MET A 42 2.85 -17.41 6.60
CA MET A 42 1.86 -16.65 7.37
C MET A 42 0.82 -17.59 7.97
N ALA A 43 0.23 -17.21 9.10
CA ALA A 43 -0.91 -17.91 9.68
C ALA A 43 -2.17 -17.75 8.82
N LEU A 44 -3.17 -18.62 9.01
CA LEU A 44 -4.42 -18.56 8.25
C LEU A 44 -5.18 -17.24 8.43
N VAL A 45 -5.09 -16.63 9.61
CA VAL A 45 -5.72 -15.34 9.91
C VAL A 45 -5.05 -14.20 9.12
N GLU A 46 -3.73 -14.18 9.06
CA GLU A 46 -2.95 -13.19 8.29
C GLU A 46 -3.19 -13.35 6.79
N LEU A 47 -3.29 -14.59 6.28
CA LEU A 47 -3.61 -14.84 4.89
C LEU A 47 -5.03 -14.36 4.52
N LYS A 48 -5.98 -14.46 5.44
CA LYS A 48 -7.34 -13.94 5.24
C LYS A 48 -7.32 -12.43 5.16
N GLU A 49 -6.64 -11.77 6.11
CA GLU A 49 -6.51 -10.32 6.13
C GLU A 49 -5.78 -9.78 4.88
N LEU A 50 -4.68 -10.42 4.47
CA LEU A 50 -3.97 -10.05 3.25
C LEU A 50 -4.87 -10.15 2.01
N LYS A 51 -5.73 -11.17 1.94
CA LYS A 51 -6.70 -11.31 0.85
C LYS A 51 -7.77 -10.23 0.86
N ASP A 52 -8.16 -9.75 2.03
CA ASP A 52 -9.18 -8.70 2.16
C ASP A 52 -8.63 -7.31 1.75
N GLN A 53 -7.30 -7.12 1.80
CA GLN A 53 -6.62 -5.87 1.41
C GLN A 53 -6.19 -5.80 -0.06
N LEU A 54 -6.03 -6.94 -0.73
CA LEU A 54 -5.62 -7.07 -2.14
C LEU A 54 -6.82 -7.06 -3.09
#